data_AF-A0A1Q5L930-F1
#
_entry.id   AF-A0A1Q5L930-F1
#
_cell.length_a   1.000
_cell.length_b   1.000
_cell.length_c   1.000
_cell.angle_alpha   90.00
_cell.angle_beta   90.00
_cell.angle_gamma   90.00
#
_symmetry.space_group_name_H-M   'P 1'
#
loop_
_entity.id
_entity.type
_entity.pdbx_description
1 polymer ?
#
loop_
_entity_poly.entity_id
_entity_poly.type
_entity_poly.pdbx_seq_one_letter_code
_entity_poly.pdbx_strand_id
1 'polypeptide(L)'
;MTACAIETAAGDQDGFSPRPGCVITVDGGYAARLARSGDSWFPERWTLDGPEPYAVPLPGNQPEEPGTEVQPMGDGRVLIRRHVDGRQLFALLYPTGPGTGELPLGAVECGDAEVRLLAPAPGGDRAYALVVGPRSSAVWLVAGGAFGPEHVAVIPGRCSGGGWLDREGRMLALDRELDGRTKTVVVDLERGGEVSPLLQIAADSDDRLLLADPDSGLLLIRSDAPSPGHARLGWGVLGSTLPVRFPECLRVSADCAVTPFAIQPGLVLTPESCGVALRVDGPGGTWIGIWRPAERCIRHLPAPEGWLAGAGLWTREGVLRLPYTTPATPCGVAELAVPARDEQARDEGLAETEGVRGVAGAAWRPGATAAARGAGQAGDARAAGIARVGDAGGAVDAGGAEGPGRDGAAFVLGKPPEPDPRQPGTWQPGAWQPDPSQPDPSQPDSSDPRPSEPEPSEPVPLRPVPLQQAPLGRLVTK
;
A
#
# COMPACT_ATOMS: atom_id res chain seq x y z
N MET A 1 23.62 11.77 30.39
CA MET A 1 22.52 11.92 29.43
C MET A 1 23.15 12.06 28.06
N THR A 2 23.23 10.94 27.34
CA THR A 2 23.85 10.88 26.01
C THR A 2 22.70 10.94 25.02
N ALA A 3 22.52 12.10 24.38
CA ALA A 3 21.54 12.28 23.33
C ALA A 3 22.07 11.59 22.07
N CYS A 4 21.42 10.50 21.67
CA CYS A 4 21.67 9.87 20.37
C CYS A 4 21.08 10.78 19.28
N ALA A 5 21.96 11.45 18.55
CA ALA A 5 21.65 12.06 17.27
C ALA A 5 21.34 10.93 16.27
N ILE A 6 20.15 10.96 15.67
CA ILE A 6 19.88 10.22 14.45
C ILE A 6 20.44 11.10 13.34
N GLU A 7 21.65 10.79 12.89
CA GLU A 7 22.23 11.38 11.70
C GLU A 7 21.38 10.98 10.50
N THR A 8 20.64 11.95 9.96
CA THR A 8 19.97 11.85 8.66
C THR A 8 21.06 11.87 7.59
N ALA A 9 21.59 10.70 7.25
CA ALA A 9 22.54 10.55 6.15
C ALA A 9 21.84 10.83 4.81
N ALA A 10 22.46 11.73 4.05
CA ALA A 10 22.06 12.17 2.73
C ALA A 10 22.17 11.06 1.67
N GLY A 11 21.25 11.08 0.71
CA GLY A 11 21.33 10.34 -0.56
C GLY A 11 20.06 9.57 -0.87
N ASP A 12 19.07 10.25 -1.46
CA ASP A 12 17.89 9.63 -2.10
C ASP A 12 18.34 8.95 -3.43
N GLN A 13 19.28 8.00 -3.31
CA GLN A 13 19.83 7.18 -4.40
C GLN A 13 19.24 5.77 -4.42
N ASP A 14 18.53 5.36 -3.37
CA ASP A 14 17.73 4.14 -3.41
C ASP A 14 16.38 4.50 -4.01
N GLY A 15 16.08 3.93 -5.18
CA GLY A 15 14.85 4.17 -5.94
C GLY A 15 13.55 3.73 -5.26
N PHE A 16 13.53 3.63 -3.93
CA PHE A 16 12.47 3.09 -3.12
C PHE A 16 12.02 4.14 -2.11
N SER A 17 10.83 4.70 -2.35
CA SER A 17 10.19 5.59 -1.38
C SER A 17 9.97 4.84 -0.06
N PRO A 18 10.14 5.51 1.10
CA PRO A 18 9.85 4.91 2.40
C PRO A 18 8.42 4.36 2.41
N ARG A 19 8.26 3.09 2.81
CA ARG A 19 6.94 2.46 2.88
C ARG A 19 6.04 3.24 3.84
N PRO A 20 4.72 3.28 3.57
CA PRO A 20 3.78 3.84 4.52
C PRO A 20 3.82 3.02 5.82
N GLY A 21 3.63 3.69 6.96
CA GLY A 21 3.56 3.03 8.27
C GLY A 21 2.36 2.09 8.44
N CYS A 22 1.51 1.96 7.42
CA CYS A 22 0.34 1.10 7.34
C CYS A 22 0.03 0.76 5.87
N VAL A 23 -0.22 -0.51 5.58
CA VAL A 23 -0.59 -1.00 4.24
C VAL A 23 -2.06 -1.40 4.27
N ILE A 24 -2.84 -0.97 3.28
CA ILE A 24 -4.30 -1.18 3.20
C ILE A 24 -4.58 -2.08 1.99
N THR A 25 -5.51 -3.03 2.12
CA THR A 25 -6.01 -3.81 0.98
C THR A 25 -6.68 -2.91 -0.06
N VAL A 26 -6.71 -3.35 -1.33
CA VAL A 26 -7.27 -2.56 -2.44
C VAL A 26 -8.75 -2.20 -2.21
N ASP A 27 -9.52 -3.10 -1.60
CA ASP A 27 -10.93 -2.89 -1.26
C ASP A 27 -11.13 -2.03 0.00
N GLY A 28 -10.06 -1.73 0.73
CA GLY A 28 -10.12 -0.96 1.96
C GLY A 28 -10.68 -1.68 3.17
N GLY A 29 -10.92 -2.99 3.11
CA GLY A 29 -11.50 -3.75 4.22
C GLY A 29 -10.52 -3.98 5.37
N TYR A 30 -9.24 -4.22 5.03
CA TYR A 30 -8.21 -4.54 6.00
C TYR A 30 -6.97 -3.67 5.84
N ALA A 31 -6.24 -3.50 6.94
CA ALA A 31 -4.90 -2.95 6.91
C ALA A 31 -3.96 -3.71 7.85
N ALA A 32 -2.66 -3.60 7.60
CA ALA A 32 -1.64 -4.16 8.48
C ALA A 32 -0.49 -3.16 8.68
N ARG A 33 0.09 -3.20 9.87
CA ARG A 33 1.26 -2.40 10.23
C ARG A 33 2.14 -3.11 11.23
N LEU A 34 3.38 -2.65 11.34
CA LEU A 34 4.21 -2.91 12.52
C LEU A 34 3.97 -1.79 13.53
N ALA A 35 3.62 -2.17 14.75
CA ALA A 35 3.45 -1.28 15.90
C ALA A 35 4.55 -1.54 16.93
N ARG A 36 4.78 -0.57 17.84
CA ARG A 36 5.78 -0.68 18.89
C ARG A 36 5.13 -0.88 20.24
N SER A 37 5.63 -1.83 21.00
CA SER A 37 5.39 -1.96 22.44
C SER A 37 6.74 -1.89 23.15
N GLY A 38 7.01 -0.77 23.82
CA GLY A 38 8.37 -0.46 24.30
C GLY A 38 9.37 -0.42 23.14
N ASP A 39 10.43 -1.23 23.24
CA ASP A 39 11.48 -1.33 22.23
C ASP A 39 11.23 -2.41 21.17
N SER A 40 10.13 -3.16 21.29
CA SER A 40 9.81 -4.29 20.42
C SER A 40 8.76 -3.93 19.38
N TRP A 41 8.95 -4.44 18.15
CA TRP A 41 7.94 -4.38 17.11
C TRP A 41 7.04 -5.61 17.15
N PHE A 42 5.75 -5.41 16.84
CA PHE A 42 4.79 -6.49 16.65
C PHE A 42 3.82 -6.16 15.51
N PRO A 43 3.29 -7.16 14.78
CA PRO A 43 2.29 -6.94 13.75
C PRO A 43 0.93 -6.58 14.36
N GLU A 44 0.23 -5.66 13.71
CA GLU A 44 -1.18 -5.37 13.97
C GLU A 44 -2.00 -5.56 12.72
N ARG A 45 -3.17 -6.17 12.88
CA ARG A 45 -4.21 -6.23 11.86
C ARG A 45 -5.30 -5.22 12.19
N TRP A 46 -5.71 -4.45 11.21
CA TRP A 46 -6.80 -3.48 11.31
C TRP A 46 -7.97 -3.94 10.43
N THR A 47 -9.19 -3.76 10.94
CA THR A 47 -10.44 -3.91 10.17
C THR A 47 -11.05 -2.54 10.01
N LEU A 48 -11.36 -2.15 8.78
CA LEU A 48 -11.68 -0.76 8.41
C LEU A 48 -13.06 -0.60 7.76
N ASP A 49 -13.68 -1.70 7.32
CA ASP A 49 -15.01 -1.75 6.69
C ASP A 49 -16.17 -1.91 7.69
N GLY A 50 -15.86 -2.12 8.97
CA GLY A 50 -16.85 -2.15 10.05
C GLY A 50 -17.41 -0.77 10.40
N PRO A 51 -18.49 -0.71 11.19
CA PRO A 51 -19.07 0.56 11.67
C PRO A 51 -18.08 1.36 12.52
N GLU A 52 -17.18 0.67 13.23
CA GLU A 52 -16.07 1.26 13.98
C GLU A 52 -14.79 0.52 13.60
N PRO A 53 -13.72 1.22 13.18
CA PRO A 53 -12.45 0.59 12.88
C PRO A 53 -11.83 0.06 14.17
N TYR A 54 -11.19 -1.11 14.09
CA TYR A 54 -10.51 -1.70 15.23
C TYR A 54 -9.24 -2.43 14.83
N ALA A 55 -8.29 -2.46 15.76
CA ALA A 55 -7.03 -3.18 15.60
C ALA A 55 -7.00 -4.41 16.51
N VAL A 56 -6.38 -5.48 16.00
CA VAL A 56 -6.04 -6.69 16.75
C VAL A 56 -4.52 -6.84 16.73
N PRO A 57 -3.85 -6.79 17.89
CA PRO A 57 -2.43 -7.08 17.97
C PRO A 57 -2.19 -8.56 17.65
N LEU A 58 -1.17 -8.85 16.87
CA LEU A 58 -0.78 -10.20 16.47
C LEU A 58 0.66 -10.51 16.95
N PRO A 59 0.95 -10.46 18.26
CA PRO A 59 2.29 -10.75 18.76
C PRO A 59 2.66 -12.21 18.44
N GLY A 60 3.84 -12.41 17.86
CA GLY A 60 4.43 -13.73 17.71
C GLY A 60 5.05 -14.25 19.01
N ASN A 61 5.79 -15.35 18.90
CA ASN A 61 6.57 -15.89 20.03
C ASN A 61 7.86 -15.09 20.31
N GLN A 62 8.17 -14.12 19.45
CA GLN A 62 9.31 -13.22 19.56
C GLN A 62 8.93 -11.81 19.07
N PRO A 63 9.67 -10.77 19.51
CA PRO A 63 9.65 -9.46 18.86
C PRO A 63 10.02 -9.53 17.37
N GLU A 64 9.50 -8.61 16.58
CA GLU A 64 9.88 -8.47 15.18
C GLU A 64 11.13 -7.61 15.01
N GLU A 65 12.05 -8.07 14.17
CA GLU A 65 13.33 -7.40 13.89
C GLU A 65 13.17 -6.27 12.86
N PRO A 66 14.08 -5.27 12.86
CA PRO A 66 14.16 -4.29 11.78
C PRO A 66 14.27 -4.97 10.40
N GLY A 67 13.49 -4.50 9.43
CA GLY A 67 13.43 -5.09 8.09
C GLY A 67 12.30 -6.12 7.89
N THR A 68 11.57 -6.46 8.95
CA THR A 68 10.29 -7.17 8.85
C THR A 68 9.30 -6.36 8.03
N GLU A 69 8.54 -7.03 7.16
CA GLU A 69 7.45 -6.40 6.41
C GLU A 69 6.14 -7.14 6.65
N VAL A 70 5.04 -6.39 6.67
CA VAL A 70 3.69 -6.93 6.80
C VAL A 70 2.78 -6.41 5.69
N GLN A 71 1.82 -7.25 5.28
CA GLN A 71 0.80 -6.91 4.29
C GLN A 71 -0.53 -7.57 4.67
N PRO A 72 -1.66 -6.84 4.64
CA PRO A 72 -2.96 -7.45 4.88
C PRO A 72 -3.39 -8.32 3.69
N MET A 73 -4.11 -9.40 3.98
CA MET A 73 -4.84 -10.21 3.00
C MET A 73 -6.33 -9.86 3.05
N GLY A 74 -7.05 -10.09 1.95
CA GLY A 74 -8.49 -9.79 1.82
C GLY A 74 -9.39 -10.65 2.70
N ASP A 75 -8.86 -11.72 3.30
CA ASP A 75 -9.57 -12.57 4.27
C ASP A 75 -9.30 -12.18 5.73
N GLY A 76 -8.60 -11.06 5.94
CA GLY A 76 -8.26 -10.58 7.28
C GLY A 76 -7.09 -11.32 7.92
N ARG A 77 -6.27 -12.08 7.18
CA ARG A 77 -4.95 -12.52 7.67
C ARG A 77 -3.89 -11.47 7.37
N VAL A 78 -2.74 -11.56 8.03
CA VAL A 78 -1.58 -10.69 7.78
C VAL A 78 -0.42 -11.54 7.28
N LEU A 79 0.03 -11.30 6.05
CA LEU A 79 1.29 -11.82 5.57
C LEU A 79 2.43 -11.10 6.29
N ILE A 80 3.36 -11.86 6.86
CA ILE A 80 4.61 -11.36 7.41
C ILE A 80 5.79 -11.94 6.64
N ARG A 81 6.77 -11.08 6.33
CA ARG A 81 8.07 -11.49 5.83
C ARG A 81 9.16 -11.14 6.84
N ARG A 82 9.97 -12.14 7.18
CA ARG A 82 11.13 -12.01 8.08
C ARG A 82 12.41 -12.45 7.38
N HIS A 83 13.52 -11.80 7.71
CA HIS A 83 14.85 -12.25 7.30
C HIS A 83 15.46 -13.10 8.42
N VAL A 84 15.81 -14.35 8.13
CA VAL A 84 16.39 -15.30 9.10
C VAL A 84 17.47 -16.12 8.41
N ASP A 85 18.70 -16.11 8.95
CA ASP A 85 19.83 -16.90 8.46
C ASP A 85 20.05 -16.83 6.93
N GLY A 86 19.96 -15.62 6.34
CA GLY A 86 20.14 -15.42 4.90
C GLY A 86 18.94 -15.82 4.03
N ARG A 87 17.81 -16.17 4.64
CA ARG A 87 16.56 -16.55 3.96
C ARG A 87 15.44 -15.56 4.25
N GLN A 88 14.51 -15.44 3.31
CA GLN A 88 13.28 -14.67 3.51
C GLN A 88 12.14 -15.63 3.83
N LEU A 89 11.69 -15.65 5.08
CA LEU A 89 10.59 -16.48 5.55
C LEU A 89 9.27 -15.75 5.39
N PHE A 90 8.24 -16.47 4.95
CA PHE A 90 6.88 -15.97 4.80
C PHE A 90 5.91 -16.78 5.65
N ALA A 91 5.01 -16.10 6.34
CA ALA A 91 3.94 -16.74 7.12
C ALA A 91 2.66 -15.89 7.11
N LEU A 92 1.51 -16.53 7.32
CA LEU A 92 0.24 -15.85 7.56
C LEU A 92 -0.07 -15.85 9.06
N LEU A 93 -0.26 -14.65 9.59
CA LEU A 93 -0.68 -14.41 10.97
C LEU A 93 -2.19 -14.23 11.02
N TYR A 94 -2.82 -14.81 12.04
CA TYR A 94 -4.26 -14.70 12.26
C TYR A 94 -4.59 -14.73 13.76
N PRO A 95 -5.66 -14.06 14.20
CA PRO A 95 -6.07 -14.12 15.60
C PRO A 95 -6.48 -15.55 16.00
N THR A 96 -5.98 -16.06 17.13
CA THR A 96 -6.40 -17.34 17.72
C THR A 96 -6.60 -17.22 19.22
N GLY A 97 -7.84 -17.01 19.66
CA GLY A 97 -8.14 -16.83 21.09
C GLY A 97 -7.30 -15.68 21.68
N PRO A 98 -6.55 -15.90 22.78
CA PRO A 98 -5.71 -14.86 23.38
C PRO A 98 -4.37 -14.63 22.66
N GLY A 99 -4.05 -15.39 21.61
CA GLY A 99 -2.75 -15.36 20.93
C GLY A 99 -2.86 -15.22 19.41
N THR A 100 -1.73 -15.44 18.76
CA THR A 100 -1.57 -15.37 17.32
C THR A 100 -1.30 -16.76 16.76
N GLY A 101 -2.12 -17.18 15.81
CA GLY A 101 -1.84 -18.32 14.97
C GLY A 101 -0.87 -17.91 13.87
N GLU A 102 0.12 -18.74 13.61
CA GLU A 102 1.09 -18.55 12.52
C GLU A 102 1.03 -19.76 11.59
N LEU A 103 0.79 -19.52 10.31
CA LEU A 103 0.84 -20.51 9.25
C LEU A 103 2.07 -20.26 8.37
N PRO A 104 3.16 -21.02 8.53
CA PRO A 104 4.33 -20.90 7.67
C PRO A 104 3.98 -21.22 6.22
N LEU A 105 4.37 -20.34 5.30
CA LEU A 105 4.20 -20.55 3.86
C LEU A 105 5.47 -21.10 3.20
N GLY A 106 6.64 -20.79 3.76
CA GLY A 106 7.92 -21.27 3.25
C GLY A 106 8.97 -20.16 3.23
N ALA A 107 10.03 -20.39 2.45
CA ALA A 107 11.18 -19.49 2.38
C ALA A 107 11.64 -19.27 0.93
N VAL A 108 12.20 -18.09 0.66
CA VAL A 108 12.97 -17.83 -0.55
C VAL A 108 14.44 -17.63 -0.16
N GLU A 109 15.33 -18.38 -0.81
CA GLU A 109 16.78 -18.21 -0.68
C GLU A 109 17.25 -17.19 -1.71
N CYS A 110 17.70 -16.04 -1.24
CA CYS A 110 18.09 -14.92 -2.11
C CYS A 110 19.49 -14.37 -1.83
N GLY A 111 20.24 -14.97 -0.90
CA GLY A 111 21.54 -14.45 -0.45
C GLY A 111 21.41 -12.99 -0.03
N ASP A 112 22.33 -12.14 -0.51
CA ASP A 112 22.34 -10.69 -0.24
C ASP A 112 21.39 -9.89 -1.16
N ALA A 113 20.58 -10.55 -1.99
CA ALA A 113 19.62 -9.84 -2.84
C ALA A 113 18.54 -9.16 -2.01
N GLU A 114 18.16 -7.98 -2.45
CA GLU A 114 17.17 -7.17 -1.76
C GLU A 114 15.76 -7.71 -2.03
N VAL A 115 14.95 -7.88 -0.99
CA VAL A 115 13.60 -8.44 -1.11
C VAL A 115 12.55 -7.48 -0.59
N ARG A 116 11.49 -7.27 -1.37
CA ARG A 116 10.38 -6.37 -1.04
C ARG A 116 9.02 -6.99 -1.37
N LEU A 117 8.01 -6.82 -0.50
CA LEU A 117 6.63 -7.18 -0.82
C LEU A 117 6.10 -6.16 -1.84
N LEU A 118 5.47 -6.60 -2.92
CA LEU A 118 4.80 -5.71 -3.85
C LEU A 118 3.53 -5.14 -3.21
N ALA A 119 2.93 -4.10 -3.80
CA ALA A 119 1.66 -3.56 -3.32
C ALA A 119 0.58 -4.67 -3.24
N PRO A 120 -0.38 -4.59 -2.29
CA PRO A 120 -1.44 -5.59 -2.16
C PRO A 120 -2.08 -5.89 -3.52
N ALA A 121 -2.17 -7.16 -3.87
CA ALA A 121 -2.75 -7.56 -5.15
C ALA A 121 -4.26 -7.26 -5.16
N PRO A 122 -4.81 -6.84 -6.31
CA PRO A 122 -6.25 -6.84 -6.54
C PRO A 122 -6.85 -8.20 -6.15
N GLY A 123 -8.05 -8.19 -5.56
CA GLY A 123 -8.70 -9.40 -5.04
C GLY A 123 -8.24 -9.85 -3.65
N GLY A 124 -7.03 -9.47 -3.22
CA GLY A 124 -6.53 -9.68 -1.85
C GLY A 124 -6.26 -11.13 -1.45
N ASP A 125 -6.36 -12.09 -2.37
CA ASP A 125 -6.10 -13.52 -2.15
C ASP A 125 -4.65 -13.92 -2.43
N ARG A 126 -3.91 -13.08 -3.15
CA ARG A 126 -2.51 -13.28 -3.54
C ARG A 126 -1.61 -12.18 -3.00
N ALA A 127 -0.36 -12.55 -2.72
CA ALA A 127 0.68 -11.60 -2.38
C ALA A 127 1.96 -11.96 -3.13
N TYR A 128 2.68 -10.93 -3.57
CA TYR A 128 3.88 -11.10 -4.37
C TYR A 128 5.08 -10.40 -3.74
N ALA A 129 6.27 -10.94 -3.98
CA ALA A 129 7.53 -10.33 -3.59
C ALA A 129 8.43 -10.14 -4.80
N LEU A 130 9.21 -9.05 -4.78
CA LEU A 130 10.26 -8.76 -5.73
C LEU A 130 11.61 -9.03 -5.08
N VAL A 131 12.40 -9.89 -5.69
CA VAL A 131 13.78 -10.20 -5.31
C VAL A 131 14.70 -9.54 -6.33
N VAL A 132 15.47 -8.54 -5.91
CA VAL A 132 16.28 -7.69 -6.79
C VAL A 132 17.74 -8.14 -6.72
N GLY A 133 18.16 -8.88 -7.75
CA GLY A 133 19.55 -9.27 -7.94
C GLY A 133 20.40 -8.17 -8.59
N PRO A 134 21.69 -8.44 -8.85
CA PRO A 134 22.60 -7.47 -9.45
C PRO A 134 22.32 -7.22 -10.95
N ARG A 135 21.78 -8.21 -11.66
CA ARG A 135 21.53 -8.15 -13.12
C ARG A 135 20.11 -8.51 -13.56
N SER A 136 19.29 -8.97 -12.63
CA SER A 136 17.93 -9.41 -12.89
C SER A 136 17.11 -9.32 -11.62
N SER A 137 15.81 -9.20 -11.77
CA SER A 137 14.85 -9.22 -10.66
C SER A 137 13.85 -10.35 -10.86
N ALA A 138 13.53 -11.06 -9.79
CA ALA A 138 12.57 -12.16 -9.80
C ALA A 138 11.29 -11.76 -9.08
N VAL A 139 10.14 -12.07 -9.68
CA VAL A 139 8.83 -11.93 -9.04
C VAL A 139 8.40 -13.29 -8.52
N TRP A 140 8.04 -13.33 -7.24
CA TRP A 140 7.58 -14.52 -6.53
C TRP A 140 6.14 -14.33 -6.06
N LEU A 141 5.30 -15.34 -6.25
CA LEU A 141 4.02 -15.47 -5.56
C LEU A 141 4.30 -16.06 -4.18
N VAL A 142 4.12 -15.29 -3.12
CA VAL A 142 4.51 -15.69 -1.75
C VAL A 142 3.33 -16.07 -0.87
N ALA A 143 2.10 -15.74 -1.27
CA ALA A 143 0.86 -16.23 -0.68
C ALA A 143 -0.23 -16.37 -1.75
N GLY A 144 -1.14 -17.33 -1.58
CA GLY A 144 -2.21 -17.63 -2.55
C GLY A 144 -1.84 -18.64 -3.65
N GLY A 145 -0.62 -19.18 -3.62
CA GLY A 145 -0.16 -20.28 -4.47
C GLY A 145 -0.57 -21.67 -3.96
N ALA A 146 -0.20 -22.70 -4.70
CA ALA A 146 -0.49 -24.09 -4.36
C ALA A 146 0.47 -24.64 -3.29
N PHE A 147 1.76 -24.29 -3.37
CA PHE A 147 2.79 -24.84 -2.49
C PHE A 147 3.88 -23.82 -2.13
N GLY A 148 3.59 -22.95 -1.16
CA GLY A 148 4.55 -21.97 -0.64
C GLY A 148 4.99 -20.93 -1.68
N PRO A 149 6.17 -20.30 -1.51
CA PRO A 149 6.68 -19.34 -2.47
C PRO A 149 6.96 -19.95 -3.85
N GLU A 150 6.32 -19.42 -4.89
CA GLU A 150 6.44 -19.87 -6.27
C GLU A 150 7.12 -18.80 -7.13
N HIS A 151 8.11 -19.19 -7.93
CA HIS A 151 8.82 -18.27 -8.83
C HIS A 151 7.99 -18.03 -10.10
N VAL A 152 7.57 -16.79 -10.34
CA VAL A 152 6.61 -16.45 -11.42
C VAL A 152 7.29 -15.86 -12.65
N ALA A 153 8.27 -14.97 -12.47
CA ALA A 153 8.91 -14.28 -13.59
C ALA A 153 10.35 -13.85 -13.27
N VAL A 154 11.23 -13.87 -14.28
CA VAL A 154 12.54 -13.20 -14.23
C VAL A 154 12.55 -12.03 -15.21
N ILE A 155 12.88 -10.85 -14.72
CA ILE A 155 13.00 -9.64 -15.51
C ILE A 155 14.48 -9.25 -15.55
N PRO A 156 15.10 -9.09 -16.74
CA PRO A 156 16.44 -8.54 -16.86
C PRO A 156 16.52 -7.14 -16.24
N GLY A 157 17.63 -6.79 -15.60
CA GLY A 157 17.81 -5.50 -14.92
C GLY A 157 17.28 -5.47 -13.48
N ARG A 158 17.56 -4.36 -12.79
CA ARG A 158 17.12 -4.15 -11.40
C ARG A 158 15.74 -3.49 -11.42
N CYS A 159 14.77 -4.10 -10.78
CA CYS A 159 13.40 -3.61 -10.76
C CYS A 159 13.07 -2.95 -9.42
N SER A 160 12.22 -1.94 -9.47
CA SER A 160 11.69 -1.19 -8.34
C SER A 160 10.21 -0.86 -8.55
N GLY A 161 9.60 -0.17 -7.59
CA GLY A 161 8.17 0.14 -7.63
C GLY A 161 7.30 -1.11 -7.47
N GLY A 162 6.28 -1.24 -8.30
CA GLY A 162 5.30 -2.33 -8.24
C GLY A 162 3.87 -1.82 -8.14
N GLY A 163 3.23 -1.60 -9.28
CA GLY A 163 1.82 -1.18 -9.37
C GLY A 163 1.01 -2.11 -10.25
N TRP A 164 -0.23 -2.41 -9.84
CA TRP A 164 -1.15 -3.25 -10.61
C TRP A 164 -1.90 -2.43 -11.65
N LEU A 165 -1.96 -2.93 -12.89
CA LEU A 165 -2.62 -2.25 -14.01
C LEU A 165 -4.00 -2.80 -14.37
N ASP A 166 -4.41 -3.89 -13.72
CA ASP A 166 -5.71 -4.52 -13.90
C ASP A 166 -6.30 -4.98 -12.56
N ARG A 167 -7.53 -5.50 -12.59
CA ARG A 167 -8.24 -5.98 -11.38
C ARG A 167 -8.00 -7.45 -11.09
N GLU A 168 -7.47 -8.17 -12.06
CA GLU A 168 -7.20 -9.60 -12.01
C GLU A 168 -5.85 -9.92 -11.33
N GLY A 169 -5.02 -8.90 -11.09
CA GLY A 169 -3.67 -9.08 -10.55
C GLY A 169 -2.73 -9.74 -11.55
N ARG A 170 -2.95 -9.53 -12.85
CA ARG A 170 -2.15 -10.14 -13.92
C ARG A 170 -1.05 -9.22 -14.42
N MET A 171 -1.40 -7.97 -14.73
CA MET A 171 -0.50 -7.01 -15.36
C MET A 171 0.18 -6.16 -14.28
N LEU A 172 1.47 -6.42 -14.07
CA LEU A 172 2.30 -5.75 -13.06
C LEU A 172 3.24 -4.75 -13.73
N ALA A 173 3.18 -3.48 -13.32
CA ALA A 173 4.15 -2.47 -13.71
C ALA A 173 5.35 -2.45 -12.76
N LEU A 174 6.55 -2.52 -13.33
CA LEU A 174 7.82 -2.42 -12.61
C LEU A 174 8.71 -1.34 -13.24
N ASP A 175 9.37 -0.56 -12.39
CA ASP A 175 10.38 0.40 -12.82
C ASP A 175 11.71 -0.34 -12.97
N ARG A 176 12.12 -0.60 -14.21
CA ARG A 176 13.30 -1.39 -14.56
C ARG A 176 14.47 -0.48 -14.89
N GLU A 177 15.55 -0.64 -14.13
CA GLU A 177 16.86 -0.09 -14.43
C GLU A 177 17.66 -1.05 -15.31
N LEU A 178 18.05 -0.56 -16.48
CA LEU A 178 18.95 -1.23 -17.42
C LEU A 178 19.90 -0.18 -18.03
N ASP A 179 21.20 -0.49 -18.10
CA ASP A 179 22.23 0.40 -18.65
C ASP A 179 22.21 1.83 -18.06
N GLY A 180 21.94 1.92 -16.75
CA GLY A 180 21.89 3.18 -16.01
C GLY A 180 20.64 4.02 -16.28
N ARG A 181 19.62 3.49 -16.95
CA ARG A 181 18.34 4.17 -17.20
C ARG A 181 17.18 3.39 -16.63
N THR A 182 16.29 4.09 -15.95
CA THR A 182 15.04 3.54 -15.41
C THR A 182 13.90 3.76 -16.39
N LYS A 183 13.21 2.69 -16.78
CA LYS A 183 11.98 2.73 -17.57
C LYS A 183 10.92 1.82 -16.95
N THR A 184 9.68 2.26 -16.92
CA THR A 184 8.59 1.37 -16.50
C THR A 184 8.24 0.37 -17.60
N VAL A 185 8.17 -0.90 -17.21
CA VAL A 185 7.71 -2.02 -18.05
C VAL A 185 6.47 -2.67 -17.44
N VAL A 186 5.69 -3.32 -18.27
CA VAL A 186 4.62 -4.23 -17.83
C VAL A 186 5.12 -5.66 -17.92
N VAL A 187 4.83 -6.45 -16.89
CA VAL A 187 5.09 -7.88 -16.79
C VAL A 187 3.73 -8.59 -16.77
N ASP A 188 3.48 -9.43 -17.77
CA ASP A 188 2.29 -10.29 -17.81
C ASP A 188 2.55 -11.59 -17.05
N LEU A 189 2.04 -11.68 -15.81
CA LEU A 189 2.29 -12.81 -14.92
C LEU A 189 1.63 -14.12 -15.39
N GLU A 190 0.58 -14.05 -16.21
CA GLU A 190 -0.07 -15.25 -16.78
C GLU A 190 0.65 -15.80 -18.01
N ARG A 191 1.52 -14.99 -18.64
CA ARG A 191 2.32 -15.40 -19.81
C ARG A 191 3.78 -15.66 -19.46
N GLY A 192 4.02 -16.19 -18.26
CA GLY A 192 5.36 -16.52 -17.79
C GLY A 192 6.27 -15.29 -17.62
N GLY A 193 5.68 -14.12 -17.36
CA GLY A 193 6.42 -12.89 -17.16
C GLY A 193 6.84 -12.17 -18.45
N GLU A 194 6.05 -12.28 -19.53
CA GLU A 194 6.29 -11.54 -20.78
C GLU A 194 6.41 -10.04 -20.47
N VAL A 195 7.53 -9.43 -20.90
CA VAL A 195 7.84 -8.03 -20.57
C VAL A 195 7.60 -7.13 -21.79
N SER A 196 6.80 -6.08 -21.61
CA SER A 196 6.58 -5.04 -22.62
C SER A 196 6.85 -3.64 -22.06
N PRO A 197 7.26 -2.65 -22.88
CA PRO A 197 7.45 -1.28 -22.41
C PRO A 197 6.12 -0.63 -21.99
N LEU A 198 6.14 0.16 -20.92
CA LEU A 198 5.01 1.04 -20.52
C LEU A 198 5.36 2.51 -20.67
N LEU A 199 6.43 2.97 -20.01
CA LEU A 199 6.86 4.37 -20.00
C LEU A 199 8.25 4.50 -20.62
N GLN A 200 8.30 5.16 -21.78
CA GLN A 200 9.51 5.52 -22.53
C GLN A 200 9.35 6.93 -23.10
N ILE A 201 9.28 7.92 -22.21
CA ILE A 201 8.88 9.30 -22.55
C ILE A 201 9.96 9.98 -23.40
N ALA A 202 11.23 9.84 -23.01
CA ALA A 202 12.40 10.20 -23.81
C ALA A 202 13.46 9.10 -23.72
N ALA A 203 14.40 9.04 -24.66
CA ALA A 203 15.40 7.97 -24.68
C ALA A 203 16.35 8.05 -23.46
N ASP A 204 16.68 9.26 -23.03
CA ASP A 204 17.66 9.59 -22.00
C ASP A 204 17.04 9.96 -20.65
N SER A 205 15.70 9.91 -20.53
CA SER A 205 15.03 10.18 -19.26
C SER A 205 15.04 8.96 -18.33
N ASP A 206 14.81 9.21 -17.04
CA ASP A 206 14.36 8.20 -16.10
C ASP A 206 12.84 8.31 -15.93
N ASP A 207 12.10 7.27 -16.30
CA ASP A 207 10.64 7.24 -16.25
C ASP A 207 10.16 6.20 -15.24
N ARG A 208 9.39 6.64 -14.25
CA ARG A 208 8.92 5.82 -13.14
C ARG A 208 7.41 5.95 -12.94
N LEU A 209 6.75 4.84 -12.66
CA LEU A 209 5.34 4.82 -12.28
C LEU A 209 5.23 4.90 -10.74
N LEU A 210 4.58 5.94 -10.26
CA LEU A 210 4.37 6.15 -8.82
C LEU A 210 3.09 5.51 -8.32
N LEU A 211 1.99 5.67 -9.07
CA LEU A 211 0.69 5.05 -8.79
C LEU A 211 -0.05 4.79 -10.10
N ALA A 212 -0.86 3.74 -10.10
CA ALA A 212 -1.84 3.46 -11.12
C ALA A 212 -3.17 3.12 -10.45
N ASP A 213 -4.26 3.56 -11.04
CA ASP A 213 -5.59 3.10 -10.70
C ASP A 213 -6.18 2.33 -11.89
N PRO A 214 -6.36 1.00 -11.79
CA PRO A 214 -6.92 0.20 -12.89
C PRO A 214 -8.38 0.55 -13.18
N ASP A 215 -9.09 1.18 -12.22
CA ASP A 215 -10.50 1.54 -12.39
C ASP A 215 -10.69 2.74 -13.30
N SER A 216 -9.91 3.80 -13.14
CA SER A 216 -9.96 5.01 -13.99
C SER A 216 -8.94 4.99 -15.12
N GLY A 217 -7.92 4.14 -15.03
CA GLY A 217 -6.76 4.13 -15.92
C GLY A 217 -5.78 5.30 -15.65
N LEU A 218 -5.98 6.10 -14.60
CA LEU A 218 -5.10 7.21 -14.27
C LEU A 218 -3.73 6.70 -13.80
N LEU A 219 -2.67 7.28 -14.36
CA LEU A 219 -1.28 7.00 -13.99
C LEU A 219 -0.62 8.27 -13.43
N LEU A 220 0.07 8.13 -12.30
CA LEU A 220 0.95 9.15 -11.74
C LEU A 220 2.40 8.75 -11.99
N ILE A 221 3.18 9.66 -12.55
CA ILE A 221 4.48 9.39 -13.15
C ILE A 221 5.51 10.35 -12.57
N ARG A 222 6.74 9.87 -12.37
CA ARG A 222 7.91 10.72 -12.16
C ARG A 222 8.84 10.59 -13.35
N SER A 223 9.20 11.71 -13.95
CA SER A 223 10.14 11.72 -15.07
C SER A 223 10.89 13.04 -15.19
N ASP A 224 12.14 12.97 -15.62
CA ASP A 224 12.97 14.14 -15.97
C ASP A 224 12.95 14.46 -17.47
N ALA A 225 12.23 13.70 -18.30
CA ALA A 225 12.01 14.00 -19.72
C ALA A 225 11.62 15.47 -20.02
N PRO A 226 10.70 16.11 -19.26
CA PRO A 226 10.36 17.52 -19.49
C PRO A 226 11.47 18.52 -19.07
N SER A 227 12.46 18.09 -18.29
CA SER A 227 13.54 18.91 -17.75
C SER A 227 14.72 18.02 -17.33
N PRO A 228 15.63 17.67 -18.25
CA PRO A 228 16.69 16.69 -17.99
C PRO A 228 17.44 16.94 -16.68
N GLY A 229 17.65 15.86 -15.91
CA GLY A 229 18.29 15.91 -14.58
C GLY A 229 17.40 16.46 -13.45
N HIS A 230 16.17 16.89 -13.74
CA HIS A 230 15.22 17.39 -12.75
C HIS A 230 13.89 16.64 -12.86
N ALA A 231 13.73 15.62 -12.04
CA ALA A 231 12.52 14.82 -12.01
C ALA A 231 11.27 15.69 -11.70
N ARG A 232 10.21 15.49 -12.48
CA ARG A 232 8.93 16.16 -12.33
C ARG A 232 7.80 15.13 -12.18
N LEU A 233 6.81 15.49 -11.38
CA LEU A 233 5.55 14.76 -11.34
C LEU A 233 4.73 15.06 -12.59
N GLY A 234 4.24 13.99 -13.20
CA GLY A 234 3.35 14.04 -14.34
C GLY A 234 2.23 13.02 -14.21
N TRP A 235 1.33 13.03 -15.18
CA TRP A 235 0.22 12.10 -15.25
C TRP A 235 -0.12 11.73 -16.68
N GLY A 236 -0.74 10.57 -16.84
CA GLY A 236 -1.26 10.05 -18.10
C GLY A 236 -2.44 9.14 -17.87
N VAL A 237 -3.01 8.62 -18.95
CA VAL A 237 -4.10 7.64 -18.90
C VAL A 237 -3.66 6.41 -19.66
N LEU A 238 -3.76 5.24 -19.02
CA LEU A 238 -3.40 3.96 -19.61
C LEU A 238 -4.18 3.74 -20.92
N GLY A 239 -3.47 3.38 -22.00
CA GLY A 239 -4.06 3.17 -23.32
C GLY A 239 -4.39 4.46 -24.11
N SER A 240 -4.21 5.65 -23.52
CA SER A 240 -4.42 6.91 -24.22
C SER A 240 -3.29 7.23 -25.21
N THR A 241 -3.64 7.89 -26.32
CA THR A 241 -2.67 8.43 -27.28
C THR A 241 -2.16 9.82 -26.91
N LEU A 242 -2.71 10.42 -25.86
CA LEU A 242 -2.29 11.74 -25.39
C LEU A 242 -0.95 11.62 -24.65
N PRO A 243 -0.04 12.60 -24.82
CA PRO A 243 1.25 12.57 -24.13
C PRO A 243 1.06 12.76 -22.62
N VAL A 244 2.05 12.25 -21.86
CA VAL A 244 2.17 12.52 -20.42
C VAL A 244 2.27 14.03 -20.19
N ARG A 245 1.53 14.53 -19.20
CA ARG A 245 1.49 15.96 -18.86
C ARG A 245 2.24 16.20 -17.55
N PHE A 246 2.94 17.31 -17.46
CA PHE A 246 3.73 17.69 -16.27
C PHE A 246 3.27 19.06 -15.74
N PRO A 247 2.18 19.13 -14.96
CA PRO A 247 1.63 20.37 -14.43
C PRO A 247 2.62 21.11 -13.51
N GLU A 248 2.72 22.43 -13.67
CA GLU A 248 3.60 23.24 -12.81
C GLU A 248 3.11 23.29 -11.36
N CYS A 249 1.80 23.17 -11.12
CA CYS A 249 1.22 23.21 -9.78
C CYS A 249 1.62 22.03 -8.88
N LEU A 250 2.17 20.96 -9.45
CA LEU A 250 2.74 19.84 -8.68
C LEU A 250 4.15 20.14 -8.15
N ARG A 251 4.74 21.27 -8.52
CA ARG A 251 6.00 21.78 -7.98
C ARG A 251 5.67 22.74 -6.85
N VAL A 252 5.64 22.22 -5.62
CA VAL A 252 5.30 23.00 -4.43
C VAL A 252 6.43 23.97 -4.08
N SER A 253 7.61 23.43 -3.79
CA SER A 253 8.86 24.18 -3.58
C SER A 253 10.05 23.22 -3.69
N ALA A 254 11.26 23.76 -3.85
CA ALA A 254 12.46 22.95 -4.08
C ALA A 254 12.88 22.11 -2.84
N ASP A 255 12.44 22.51 -1.67
CA ASP A 255 12.66 21.88 -0.36
C ASP A 255 11.51 20.96 0.08
N CYS A 256 10.48 20.78 -0.77
CA CYS A 256 9.37 19.87 -0.50
C CYS A 256 9.44 18.61 -1.37
N ALA A 257 9.25 17.44 -0.77
CA ALA A 257 9.01 16.19 -1.47
C ALA A 257 7.50 15.94 -1.61
N VAL A 258 7.04 15.66 -2.82
CA VAL A 258 5.63 15.36 -3.12
C VAL A 258 5.51 13.90 -3.54
N THR A 259 4.78 13.10 -2.75
CA THR A 259 4.60 11.66 -2.96
C THR A 259 3.12 11.33 -3.07
N PRO A 260 2.62 10.95 -4.26
CA PRO A 260 1.26 10.41 -4.40
C PRO A 260 1.10 9.14 -3.57
N PHE A 261 -0.03 8.98 -2.88
CA PHE A 261 -0.30 7.76 -2.12
C PHE A 261 -1.68 7.14 -2.37
N ALA A 262 -2.64 7.85 -2.97
CA ALA A 262 -3.93 7.28 -3.35
C ALA A 262 -4.56 8.02 -4.54
N ILE A 263 -5.30 7.28 -5.37
CA ILE A 263 -6.12 7.80 -6.49
C ILE A 263 -7.58 7.41 -6.25
N GLN A 264 -8.51 8.32 -6.55
CA GLN A 264 -9.94 8.06 -6.52
C GLN A 264 -10.32 7.07 -7.63
N PRO A 265 -10.87 5.89 -7.29
CA PRO A 265 -11.25 4.90 -8.28
C PRO A 265 -12.55 5.27 -9.01
N GLY A 266 -12.74 4.71 -10.21
CA GLY A 266 -14.06 4.53 -10.84
C GLY A 266 -14.49 5.58 -11.88
N LEU A 267 -13.77 6.68 -12.06
CA LEU A 267 -14.12 7.72 -13.05
C LEU A 267 -13.55 7.42 -14.45
N VAL A 268 -13.90 6.26 -15.03
CA VAL A 268 -13.37 5.74 -16.31
C VAL A 268 -13.45 6.74 -17.47
N LEU A 269 -14.58 7.46 -17.57
CA LEU A 269 -14.84 8.37 -18.71
C LEU A 269 -14.18 9.74 -18.53
N THR A 270 -13.79 10.09 -17.31
CA THR A 270 -13.21 11.38 -16.94
C THR A 270 -12.09 11.17 -15.91
N PRO A 271 -11.02 10.44 -16.24
CA PRO A 271 -9.91 10.17 -15.31
C PRO A 271 -9.22 11.44 -14.82
N GLU A 272 -9.31 12.54 -15.58
CA GLU A 272 -8.82 13.85 -15.18
C GLU A 272 -9.60 14.47 -14.00
N SER A 273 -10.79 13.94 -13.70
CA SER A 273 -11.58 14.33 -12.56
C SER A 273 -11.26 13.50 -11.31
N CYS A 274 -10.46 12.43 -11.37
CA CYS A 274 -10.11 11.65 -10.19
C CYS A 274 -9.36 12.50 -9.15
N GLY A 275 -9.78 12.40 -7.89
CA GLY A 275 -8.99 12.90 -6.76
C GLY A 275 -7.67 12.13 -6.63
N VAL A 276 -6.58 12.85 -6.39
CA VAL A 276 -5.25 12.31 -6.08
C VAL A 276 -4.84 12.86 -4.74
N ALA A 277 -4.51 11.98 -3.81
CA ALA A 277 -3.97 12.34 -2.51
C ALA A 277 -2.44 12.30 -2.55
N LEU A 278 -1.82 13.36 -2.06
CA LEU A 278 -0.39 13.61 -2.06
C LEU A 278 0.07 13.78 -0.61
N ARG A 279 1.15 13.10 -0.22
CA ARG A 279 1.93 13.46 0.97
C ARG A 279 2.91 14.52 0.55
N VAL A 280 2.92 15.63 1.26
CA VAL A 280 3.91 16.69 1.07
C VAL A 280 4.77 16.77 2.33
N ASP A 281 6.06 16.53 2.17
CA ASP A 281 7.07 16.59 3.22
C ASP A 281 7.94 17.81 2.98
N GLY A 282 8.06 18.72 3.95
CA GLY A 282 8.87 19.93 3.83
C GLY A 282 9.40 20.42 5.18
N PRO A 283 10.06 21.60 5.25
CA PRO A 283 10.66 22.08 6.50
C PRO A 283 9.65 22.33 7.63
N GLY A 284 8.38 22.57 7.27
CA GLY A 284 7.28 22.74 8.22
C GLY A 284 6.67 21.43 8.74
N GLY A 285 7.21 20.28 8.35
CA GLY A 285 6.67 18.95 8.65
C GLY A 285 5.95 18.33 7.46
N THR A 286 5.01 17.43 7.75
CA THR A 286 4.28 16.64 6.75
C THR A 286 2.80 17.03 6.74
N TRP A 287 2.22 17.20 5.56
CA TRP A 287 0.80 17.52 5.38
C TRP A 287 0.21 16.86 4.13
N ILE A 288 -1.08 17.10 3.89
CA ILE A 288 -1.83 16.45 2.82
C ILE A 288 -2.06 17.46 1.69
N GLY A 289 -1.74 17.06 0.46
CA GLY A 289 -2.14 17.74 -0.77
C GLY A 289 -3.24 16.96 -1.47
N ILE A 290 -4.22 17.66 -2.00
CA ILE A 290 -5.29 17.08 -2.81
C ILE A 290 -5.29 17.75 -4.16
N TRP A 291 -5.28 16.96 -5.21
CA TRP A 291 -5.16 17.43 -6.58
C TRP A 291 -6.03 16.60 -7.51
N ARG A 292 -6.57 17.23 -8.55
CA ARG A 292 -7.24 16.54 -9.66
C ARG A 292 -6.50 16.90 -10.95
N PRO A 293 -6.31 15.98 -11.91
CA PRO A 293 -5.59 16.30 -13.14
C PRO A 293 -6.16 17.44 -14.00
N ALA A 294 -7.48 17.65 -13.95
CA ALA A 294 -8.16 18.78 -14.57
C ALA A 294 -7.87 20.13 -13.87
N GLU A 295 -7.41 20.09 -12.61
CA GLU A 295 -7.13 21.26 -11.79
C GLU A 295 -5.67 21.73 -11.93
N ARG A 296 -5.48 23.05 -11.81
CA ARG A 296 -4.18 23.72 -11.92
C ARG A 296 -3.61 24.15 -10.56
N CYS A 297 -4.10 23.57 -9.46
CA CYS A 297 -3.65 23.89 -8.11
C CYS A 297 -3.77 22.66 -7.21
N ILE A 298 -2.88 22.55 -6.23
CA ILE A 298 -3.03 21.61 -5.12
C ILE A 298 -3.82 22.31 -4.01
N ARG A 299 -4.83 21.62 -3.45
CA ARG A 299 -5.47 22.01 -2.20
C ARG A 299 -4.67 21.42 -1.04
N HIS A 300 -4.04 22.26 -0.24
CA HIS A 300 -3.26 21.82 0.92
C HIS A 300 -4.13 21.80 2.18
N LEU A 301 -4.02 20.72 2.94
CA LEU A 301 -4.77 20.47 4.17
C LEU A 301 -3.83 19.99 5.27
N PRO A 302 -4.08 20.38 6.54
CA PRO A 302 -3.33 19.83 7.66
C PRO A 302 -3.55 18.32 7.74
N ALA A 303 -2.50 17.58 8.08
CA ALA A 303 -2.64 16.16 8.39
C ALA A 303 -3.40 15.99 9.72
N PRO A 304 -4.34 15.02 9.82
CA PRO A 304 -4.92 14.64 11.11
C PRO A 304 -3.83 14.25 12.12
N GLU A 305 -4.07 14.54 13.39
CA GLU A 305 -3.16 14.12 14.47
C GLU A 305 -2.99 12.59 14.43
N GLY A 306 -1.74 12.12 14.50
CA GLY A 306 -1.43 10.70 14.48
C GLY A 306 -1.58 10.02 13.11
N TRP A 307 -1.80 10.78 12.02
CA TRP A 307 -1.90 10.22 10.67
C TRP A 307 -0.69 9.33 10.35
N LEU A 308 -0.97 8.12 9.86
CA LEU A 308 0.06 7.20 9.38
C LEU A 308 0.50 7.68 8.00
N ALA A 309 1.47 8.61 7.99
CA ALA A 309 1.85 9.39 6.84
C ALA A 309 2.13 8.54 5.58
N GLY A 310 1.44 8.86 4.49
CA GLY A 310 1.51 8.12 3.24
C GLY A 310 0.57 6.92 3.15
N ALA A 311 -0.22 6.63 4.19
CA ALA A 311 -1.33 5.67 4.12
C ALA A 311 -2.66 6.40 3.94
N GLY A 312 -3.51 5.85 3.07
CA GLY A 312 -4.89 6.28 2.91
C GLY A 312 -5.52 5.66 1.67
N LEU A 313 -6.83 5.80 1.56
CA LEU A 313 -7.63 5.21 0.50
C LEU A 313 -8.73 6.19 0.08
N TRP A 314 -8.96 6.32 -1.21
CA TRP A 314 -10.14 6.99 -1.72
C TRP A 314 -11.31 6.01 -1.87
N THR A 315 -12.49 6.42 -1.43
CA THR A 315 -13.72 5.78 -1.86
C THR A 315 -14.09 6.24 -3.27
N ARG A 316 -14.96 5.47 -3.95
CA ARG A 316 -15.47 5.87 -5.28
C ARG A 316 -16.24 7.19 -5.21
N GLU A 317 -16.90 7.45 -4.09
CA GLU A 317 -17.70 8.64 -3.81
C GLU A 317 -16.85 9.90 -3.55
N GLY A 318 -15.53 9.81 -3.52
CA GLY A 318 -14.66 10.96 -3.31
C GLY A 318 -14.45 11.33 -1.83
N VAL A 319 -14.52 10.34 -0.94
CA VAL A 319 -14.09 10.47 0.46
C VAL A 319 -12.68 9.91 0.59
N LEU A 320 -11.76 10.72 1.11
CA LEU A 320 -10.40 10.29 1.43
C LEU A 320 -10.37 9.78 2.88
N ARG A 321 -10.06 8.50 3.05
CA ARG A 321 -9.91 7.82 4.34
C ARG A 321 -8.44 7.77 4.75
N LEU A 322 -8.13 8.26 5.95
CA LEU A 322 -6.77 8.44 6.44
C LEU A 322 -6.62 7.70 7.78
N PRO A 323 -5.95 6.54 7.81
CA PRO A 323 -5.71 5.83 9.05
C PRO A 323 -4.77 6.62 9.95
N TYR A 324 -5.09 6.68 11.24
CA TYR A 324 -4.32 7.41 12.23
C TYR A 324 -4.28 6.67 13.57
N THR A 325 -3.26 6.97 14.38
CA THR A 325 -3.13 6.48 15.76
C THR A 325 -2.77 7.59 16.72
N THR A 326 -3.56 7.75 17.78
CA THR A 326 -3.26 8.61 18.93
C THR A 326 -3.28 7.78 20.22
N PRO A 327 -2.77 8.32 21.35
CA PRO A 327 -2.90 7.63 22.64
C PRO A 327 -4.35 7.34 23.05
N ALA A 328 -5.31 8.16 22.61
CA ALA A 328 -6.73 7.98 22.89
C ALA A 328 -7.44 7.08 21.87
N THR A 329 -6.92 7.00 20.65
CA THR A 329 -7.51 6.24 19.54
C THR A 329 -6.41 5.44 18.85
N PRO A 330 -6.12 4.20 19.34
CA PRO A 330 -5.04 3.38 18.80
C PRO A 330 -5.32 2.84 17.38
N CYS A 331 -6.58 2.87 16.95
CA CYS A 331 -7.02 2.55 15.58
C CYS A 331 -8.13 3.52 15.19
N GLY A 332 -7.86 4.45 14.29
CA GLY A 332 -8.83 5.41 13.80
C GLY A 332 -8.71 5.64 12.30
N VAL A 333 -9.81 6.06 11.67
CA VAL A 333 -9.85 6.47 10.27
C VAL A 333 -10.50 7.84 10.22
N ALA A 334 -9.74 8.85 9.81
CA ALA A 334 -10.27 10.18 9.55
C ALA A 334 -10.85 10.21 8.14
N GLU A 335 -12.08 10.68 8.00
CA GLU A 335 -12.72 10.84 6.69
C GLU A 335 -12.71 12.31 6.29
N LEU A 336 -12.26 12.56 5.06
CA LEU A 336 -12.25 13.88 4.46
C LEU A 336 -13.11 13.84 3.19
N ALA A 337 -14.28 14.44 3.25
CA ALA A 337 -15.10 14.67 2.07
C ALA A 337 -14.46 15.79 1.22
N VAL A 338 -14.11 15.47 -0.02
CA VAL A 338 -13.48 16.42 -0.93
C VAL A 338 -14.46 16.75 -2.05
N PRO A 339 -15.29 17.80 -1.88
CA PRO A 339 -16.29 18.15 -2.87
C PRO A 339 -15.63 18.47 -4.22
N ALA A 340 -16.31 18.13 -5.31
CA ALA A 340 -15.88 18.54 -6.64
C ALA A 340 -15.99 20.07 -6.75
N ARG A 341 -15.06 20.72 -7.43
CA ARG A 341 -15.03 22.19 -7.53
C ARG A 341 -16.31 22.76 -8.19
N ASP A 342 -16.93 22.02 -9.10
CA ASP A 342 -18.19 22.42 -9.74
C ASP A 342 -19.38 22.42 -8.78
N GLU A 343 -19.36 21.59 -7.74
CA GLU A 343 -20.36 21.60 -6.65
C GLU A 343 -20.13 22.78 -5.71
N GLN A 344 -18.87 23.11 -5.41
CA GLN A 344 -18.53 24.28 -4.61
C GLN A 344 -18.90 25.60 -5.32
N ALA A 345 -18.66 25.70 -6.64
CA ALA A 345 -19.06 26.87 -7.41
C ALA A 345 -20.59 27.02 -7.52
N ARG A 346 -21.34 25.91 -7.47
CA ARG A 346 -22.82 25.94 -7.41
C ARG A 346 -23.33 26.37 -6.04
N ASP A 347 -22.75 25.89 -4.95
CA ASP A 347 -23.12 26.30 -3.59
C ASP A 347 -22.75 27.76 -3.30
N GLU A 348 -21.57 28.22 -3.76
CA GLU A 348 -21.18 29.63 -3.67
C GLU A 348 -22.08 30.53 -4.54
N GLY A 349 -22.46 30.08 -5.74
CA GLY A 349 -23.38 30.80 -6.63
C GLY A 349 -24.82 30.86 -6.10
N LEU A 350 -25.28 29.83 -5.37
CA LEU A 350 -26.56 29.83 -4.66
C LEU A 350 -26.53 30.75 -3.44
N ALA A 351 -25.42 30.75 -2.67
CA ALA A 351 -25.22 31.65 -1.53
C ALA A 351 -25.13 33.13 -1.95
N GLU A 352 -24.53 33.44 -3.11
CA GLU A 352 -24.50 34.81 -3.64
C GLU A 352 -25.87 35.31 -4.14
N THR A 353 -26.81 34.41 -4.46
CA THR A 353 -28.18 34.80 -4.87
C THR A 353 -29.14 35.10 -3.72
N GLU A 354 -28.81 34.73 -2.47
CA GLU A 354 -29.61 35.06 -1.29
C GLU A 354 -29.10 36.28 -0.48
N GLY A 355 -28.05 36.96 -0.98
CA GLY A 355 -27.34 38.02 -0.26
C GLY A 355 -27.61 39.47 -0.68
N VAL A 356 -28.85 39.86 -1.02
CA VAL A 356 -29.21 41.29 -1.14
C VAL A 356 -30.37 41.65 -0.21
N ARG A 357 -30.05 41.86 1.07
CA ARG A 357 -30.63 42.91 1.92
C ARG A 357 -29.71 43.12 3.12
N GLY A 358 -29.03 44.27 3.11
CA GLY A 358 -27.90 44.53 3.98
C GLY A 358 -28.23 44.86 5.44
N VAL A 359 -27.20 44.78 6.27
CA VAL A 359 -26.98 45.68 7.40
C VAL A 359 -25.48 45.90 7.52
N ALA A 360 -25.10 47.16 7.75
CA ALA A 360 -23.74 47.64 7.82
C ALA A 360 -22.97 47.14 9.06
N GLY A 361 -21.70 46.82 8.84
CA GLY A 361 -20.57 47.31 9.63
C GLY A 361 -20.29 46.69 11.00
N ALA A 362 -19.27 45.83 11.06
CA ALA A 362 -18.27 45.89 12.13
C ALA A 362 -16.98 45.16 11.69
N ALA A 363 -15.92 45.93 11.51
CA ALA A 363 -14.59 45.46 11.18
C ALA A 363 -13.94 44.76 12.39
N TRP A 364 -13.47 43.53 12.20
CA TRP A 364 -12.62 42.83 13.15
C TRP A 364 -11.17 43.29 12.97
N ARG A 365 -10.56 43.81 14.05
CA ARG A 365 -9.10 44.03 14.16
C ARG A 365 -8.55 43.10 15.26
N PRO A 366 -7.41 42.42 15.05
CA PRO A 366 -6.73 41.69 16.10
C PRO A 366 -5.82 42.64 16.90
N GLY A 367 -5.82 42.50 18.23
CA GLY A 367 -4.99 43.29 19.15
C GLY A 367 -4.44 42.42 20.26
N ALA A 368 -3.11 42.48 20.41
CA ALA A 368 -2.27 41.68 21.29
C ALA A 368 -2.31 42.09 22.78
N THR A 369 -1.93 41.11 23.61
CA THR A 369 -1.15 41.17 24.89
C THR A 369 -1.23 42.41 25.78
N ALA A 370 -1.56 42.22 27.07
CA ALA A 370 -0.65 42.50 28.20
C ALA A 370 -1.31 42.17 29.56
N ALA A 371 -0.46 41.71 30.48
CA ALA A 371 -0.73 41.31 31.84
C ALA A 371 -1.18 42.45 32.77
N ALA A 372 -1.93 42.10 33.83
CA ALA A 372 -1.74 42.67 35.16
C ALA A 372 -2.38 41.79 36.26
N ARG A 373 -1.65 41.73 37.37
CA ARG A 373 -1.90 40.99 38.61
C ARG A 373 -3.10 41.54 39.40
N GLY A 374 -3.68 40.70 40.25
CA GLY A 374 -4.55 41.14 41.34
C GLY A 374 -5.10 39.98 42.15
N ALA A 375 -4.57 39.81 43.36
CA ALA A 375 -4.93 38.78 44.35
C ALA A 375 -6.32 39.00 44.98
N GLY A 376 -6.90 37.95 45.57
CA GLY A 376 -7.88 38.13 46.65
C GLY A 376 -8.97 37.07 46.82
N GLN A 377 -8.65 36.05 47.62
CA GLN A 377 -9.48 35.44 48.68
C GLN A 377 -10.77 34.64 48.42
N ALA A 378 -10.77 33.51 49.14
CA ALA A 378 -11.78 32.52 49.47
C ALA A 378 -13.15 33.02 49.94
N GLY A 379 -14.16 32.17 49.72
CA GLY A 379 -15.44 32.17 50.42
C GLY A 379 -16.24 30.90 50.11
N ASP A 380 -16.30 29.98 51.07
CA ASP A 380 -17.21 28.83 51.12
C ASP A 380 -18.69 29.24 51.07
N ALA A 381 -19.54 28.43 50.44
CA ALA A 381 -20.85 28.06 51.00
C ALA A 381 -21.49 26.88 50.24
N ARG A 382 -21.99 25.92 51.03
CA ARG A 382 -22.70 24.71 50.64
C ARG A 382 -24.20 24.98 50.37
N ALA A 383 -24.80 24.07 49.59
CA ALA A 383 -25.95 23.21 49.96
C ALA A 383 -27.23 23.29 49.11
N ALA A 384 -27.77 22.07 48.90
CA ALA A 384 -29.10 21.64 48.49
C ALA A 384 -29.46 21.86 47.01
N GLY A 385 -29.89 20.86 46.23
CA GLY A 385 -30.45 19.54 46.52
C GLY A 385 -31.67 19.33 45.61
N ILE A 386 -31.90 18.11 45.10
CA ILE A 386 -33.18 17.37 44.99
C ILE A 386 -32.93 16.10 44.18
N ALA A 387 -33.44 14.99 44.72
CA ALA A 387 -33.35 13.60 44.31
C ALA A 387 -34.41 13.19 43.27
N ARG A 388 -34.19 12.01 42.65
CA ARG A 388 -35.14 10.85 42.61
C ARG A 388 -34.70 9.82 41.56
N VAL A 389 -34.53 8.56 41.97
CA VAL A 389 -35.04 7.37 41.25
C VAL A 389 -35.37 6.30 42.31
N GLY A 390 -36.59 5.77 42.23
CA GLY A 390 -37.11 4.74 43.12
C GLY A 390 -36.75 3.32 42.66
N ASP A 391 -36.65 2.45 43.65
CA ASP A 391 -36.42 1.01 43.53
C ASP A 391 -37.77 0.27 43.52
N ALA A 392 -37.91 -0.70 42.62
CA ALA A 392 -39.05 -1.61 42.56
C ALA A 392 -38.55 -2.96 42.03
N GLY A 393 -38.60 -3.97 42.90
CA GLY A 393 -38.27 -5.36 42.56
C GLY A 393 -39.43 -6.14 41.95
N GLY A 394 -39.09 -7.34 41.47
CA GLY A 394 -40.04 -8.45 41.24
C GLY A 394 -39.84 -9.19 39.92
N ALA A 395 -39.20 -10.37 39.95
CA ALA A 395 -39.34 -11.44 38.95
C ALA A 395 -38.80 -12.76 39.56
N VAL A 396 -39.66 -13.58 40.16
CA VAL A 396 -40.28 -14.84 39.67
C VAL A 396 -39.36 -16.06 39.56
N ASP A 397 -39.69 -17.05 40.40
CA ASP A 397 -39.31 -18.47 40.34
C ASP A 397 -39.87 -19.15 39.09
N ALA A 398 -39.12 -20.11 38.54
CA ALA A 398 -39.67 -21.25 37.81
C ALA A 398 -38.77 -22.48 37.95
N GLY A 399 -39.24 -23.42 38.79
CA GLY A 399 -38.74 -24.80 38.86
C GLY A 399 -39.22 -25.65 37.68
N GLY A 400 -38.46 -26.69 37.40
CA GLY A 400 -38.65 -27.57 36.24
C GLY A 400 -39.69 -28.69 36.39
N ALA A 401 -39.89 -29.40 35.28
CA ALA A 401 -40.35 -30.79 35.20
C ALA A 401 -40.01 -31.37 33.81
N GLU A 402 -39.98 -32.69 33.75
CA GLU A 402 -39.18 -33.58 32.90
C GLU A 402 -39.78 -33.96 31.52
N GLY A 403 -39.00 -34.70 30.71
CA GLY A 403 -39.18 -35.07 29.28
C GLY A 403 -40.19 -36.20 28.96
N PRO A 404 -39.95 -37.22 28.08
CA PRO A 404 -38.75 -37.55 27.27
C PRO A 404 -39.02 -37.97 25.78
N GLY A 405 -37.95 -38.26 25.01
CA GLY A 405 -38.05 -39.02 23.75
C GLY A 405 -36.78 -39.15 22.89
N ARG A 406 -35.94 -40.18 23.17
CA ARG A 406 -35.26 -41.17 22.28
C ARG A 406 -34.84 -40.75 20.85
N ASP A 407 -33.69 -41.11 20.25
CA ASP A 407 -32.57 -42.04 20.48
C ASP A 407 -31.42 -41.61 19.52
N GLY A 408 -30.15 -41.96 19.81
CA GLY A 408 -29.15 -42.12 18.73
C GLY A 408 -27.68 -41.79 19.03
N ALA A 409 -26.93 -42.83 19.42
CA ALA A 409 -25.49 -43.05 19.22
C ALA A 409 -24.45 -42.15 19.96
N ALA A 410 -23.90 -42.72 21.03
CA ALA A 410 -22.66 -42.31 21.68
C ALA A 410 -21.43 -42.81 20.88
N PHE A 411 -20.47 -41.92 20.64
CA PHE A 411 -19.07 -42.28 20.36
C PHE A 411 -18.22 -41.87 21.56
N VAL A 412 -17.51 -42.84 22.11
CA VAL A 412 -16.59 -42.72 23.24
C VAL A 412 -15.32 -41.98 22.79
N LEU A 413 -15.00 -40.88 23.47
CA LEU A 413 -13.74 -40.14 23.36
C LEU A 413 -12.58 -40.99 23.91
N GLY A 414 -11.72 -41.47 23.00
CA GLY A 414 -10.36 -41.90 23.32
C GLY A 414 -9.46 -40.67 23.45
N LYS A 415 -8.89 -40.48 24.65
CA LYS A 415 -7.92 -39.43 24.98
C LYS A 415 -6.62 -39.64 24.15
N PRO A 416 -6.07 -38.63 23.44
CA PRO A 416 -4.76 -38.78 22.83
C PRO A 416 -3.65 -38.80 23.90
N PRO A 417 -2.55 -39.54 23.71
CA PRO A 417 -1.45 -39.58 24.67
C PRO A 417 -0.66 -38.26 24.65
N GLU A 418 -0.28 -37.82 25.84
CA GLU A 418 0.56 -36.66 26.10
C GLU A 418 2.04 -37.02 25.75
N PRO A 419 2.79 -36.17 25.02
CA PRO A 419 4.17 -36.48 24.68
C PRO A 419 5.14 -36.24 25.85
N ASP A 420 5.97 -37.24 26.13
CA ASP A 420 7.06 -37.22 27.13
C ASP A 420 8.21 -36.30 26.67
N PRO A 421 8.63 -35.29 27.47
CA PRO A 421 9.59 -34.28 27.04
C PRO A 421 11.04 -34.67 27.35
N ARG A 422 11.54 -35.83 26.87
CA ARG A 422 12.99 -36.15 26.95
C ARG A 422 13.46 -37.09 25.83
N GLN A 423 13.77 -36.54 24.65
CA GLN A 423 14.95 -36.89 23.81
C GLN A 423 14.93 -36.17 22.44
N PRO A 424 16.05 -35.61 21.96
CA PRO A 424 16.16 -35.06 20.62
C PRO A 424 16.44 -36.17 19.59
N GLY A 425 15.46 -36.47 18.73
CA GLY A 425 15.63 -37.37 17.60
C GLY A 425 16.34 -36.66 16.44
N THR A 426 17.56 -37.09 16.14
CA THR A 426 18.33 -36.71 14.97
C THR A 426 17.65 -37.19 13.69
N TRP A 427 17.21 -36.27 12.83
CA TRP A 427 16.70 -36.57 11.49
C TRP A 427 17.88 -36.72 10.52
N GLN A 428 18.00 -37.87 9.86
CA GLN A 428 18.90 -38.07 8.71
C GLN A 428 18.05 -38.16 7.43
N PRO A 429 18.33 -37.35 6.39
CA PRO A 429 17.66 -37.48 5.10
C PRO A 429 18.20 -38.70 4.34
N GLY A 430 17.30 -39.63 4.00
CA GLY A 430 17.59 -40.79 3.17
C GLY A 430 17.95 -40.39 1.74
N ALA A 431 19.02 -41.02 1.23
CA ALA A 431 19.50 -40.90 -0.13
C ALA A 431 18.46 -41.42 -1.14
N TRP A 432 18.05 -40.56 -2.06
CA TRP A 432 17.38 -40.97 -3.30
C TRP A 432 18.44 -41.25 -4.36
N GLN A 433 18.52 -42.50 -4.81
CA GLN A 433 19.27 -42.91 -6.00
C GLN A 433 18.34 -42.81 -7.23
N PRO A 434 18.77 -42.19 -8.34
CA PRO A 434 17.99 -42.22 -9.57
C PRO A 434 18.16 -43.54 -10.33
N ASP A 435 17.04 -44.04 -10.85
CA ASP A 435 16.89 -45.21 -11.71
C ASP A 435 17.57 -44.98 -13.09
N PRO A 436 18.49 -45.86 -13.54
CA PRO A 436 19.24 -45.71 -14.77
C PRO A 436 18.48 -46.32 -15.95
N SER A 437 17.43 -45.66 -16.43
CA SER A 437 16.72 -46.18 -17.60
C SER A 437 15.89 -45.17 -18.38
N GLN A 438 16.45 -44.02 -18.83
CA GLN A 438 16.00 -43.37 -20.07
C GLN A 438 17.12 -42.58 -20.79
N PRO A 439 17.15 -42.59 -22.14
CA PRO A 439 18.29 -42.14 -22.95
C PRO A 439 18.36 -40.63 -23.18
N ASP A 440 19.61 -40.18 -23.34
CA ASP A 440 20.10 -38.84 -23.66
C ASP A 440 19.70 -38.41 -25.11
N PRO A 441 19.03 -37.26 -25.32
CA PRO A 441 18.86 -36.72 -26.66
C PRO A 441 20.10 -35.92 -27.06
N SER A 442 20.90 -36.59 -27.88
CA SER A 442 22.08 -36.10 -28.59
C SER A 442 21.80 -34.86 -29.43
N GLN A 443 22.82 -34.01 -29.52
CA GLN A 443 22.98 -32.91 -30.47
C GLN A 443 22.68 -33.30 -31.92
N PRO A 444 22.27 -32.33 -32.75
CA PRO A 444 22.74 -32.28 -34.13
C PRO A 444 23.65 -31.08 -34.43
N ASP A 445 24.48 -31.34 -35.41
CA ASP A 445 25.62 -30.64 -35.97
C ASP A 445 25.41 -29.20 -36.46
N SER A 446 26.57 -28.55 -36.60
CA SER A 446 26.82 -27.23 -37.20
C SER A 446 26.71 -27.21 -38.73
N SER A 447 26.76 -25.99 -39.30
CA SER A 447 26.70 -25.54 -40.72
C SER A 447 25.28 -25.17 -41.20
N ASP A 448 24.97 -23.98 -41.72
CA ASP A 448 25.73 -23.05 -42.56
C ASP A 448 25.02 -21.65 -42.64
N PRO A 449 25.37 -20.68 -43.53
CA PRO A 449 26.05 -19.42 -43.21
C PRO A 449 25.15 -18.16 -43.05
N ARG A 450 25.75 -17.12 -42.45
CA ARG A 450 25.19 -15.77 -42.24
C ARG A 450 24.94 -15.01 -43.56
N PRO A 451 23.83 -14.26 -43.70
CA PRO A 451 23.74 -13.16 -44.65
C PRO A 451 24.28 -11.85 -44.05
N SER A 452 24.96 -11.09 -44.91
CA SER A 452 25.70 -9.85 -44.67
C SER A 452 24.83 -8.70 -44.15
N GLU A 453 25.34 -7.93 -43.18
CA GLU A 453 24.80 -6.63 -42.76
C GLU A 453 24.91 -5.59 -43.89
N PRO A 454 23.86 -4.79 -44.16
CA PRO A 454 23.99 -3.54 -44.90
C PRO A 454 24.43 -2.38 -43.98
N GLU A 455 25.24 -1.48 -44.53
CA GLU A 455 25.83 -0.32 -43.83
C GLU A 455 24.77 0.61 -43.19
N PRO A 456 25.09 1.26 -42.05
CA PRO A 456 24.18 2.18 -41.38
C PRO A 456 24.02 3.48 -42.19
N SER A 457 22.78 3.76 -42.58
CA SER A 457 22.36 5.05 -43.15
C SER A 457 22.39 6.16 -42.08
N GLU A 458 22.80 7.35 -42.49
CA GLU A 458 22.92 8.57 -41.67
C GLU A 458 21.65 8.90 -40.85
N PRO A 459 21.79 9.54 -39.67
CA PRO A 459 20.69 9.76 -38.73
C PRO A 459 19.68 10.80 -39.26
N VAL A 460 18.46 10.33 -39.51
CA VAL A 460 17.28 11.16 -39.77
C VAL A 460 16.82 11.79 -38.45
N PRO A 461 16.48 13.10 -38.40
CA PRO A 461 16.07 13.77 -37.17
C PRO A 461 14.76 13.19 -36.60
N LEU A 462 14.81 12.91 -35.29
CA LEU A 462 13.75 12.30 -34.48
C LEU A 462 12.48 13.15 -34.48
N ARG A 463 11.35 12.55 -34.87
CA ARG A 463 10.00 13.04 -34.57
C ARG A 463 9.45 12.29 -33.35
N PRO A 464 8.63 12.91 -32.47
CA PRO A 464 8.10 12.26 -31.27
C PRO A 464 7.28 11.01 -31.63
N VAL A 465 7.58 9.89 -30.99
CA VAL A 465 6.92 8.59 -31.19
C VAL A 465 5.67 8.51 -30.30
N PRO A 466 4.47 8.23 -30.85
CA PRO A 466 3.27 7.93 -30.05
C PRO A 466 3.38 6.58 -29.31
N LEU A 467 2.81 6.50 -28.10
CA LEU A 467 2.80 5.35 -27.17
C LEU A 467 2.00 4.11 -27.66
N GLN A 468 2.21 3.59 -28.87
CA GLN A 468 1.45 2.44 -29.37
C GLN A 468 2.31 1.37 -30.03
N GLN A 469 2.88 0.44 -29.24
CA GLN A 469 3.19 -0.93 -29.71
C GLN A 469 3.10 -2.00 -28.60
N ALA A 470 2.20 -1.85 -27.62
CA ALA A 470 1.80 -2.97 -26.76
C ALA A 470 0.66 -3.75 -27.43
N PRO A 471 0.67 -5.10 -27.48
CA PRO A 471 -0.41 -5.89 -28.05
C PRO A 471 -1.61 -5.94 -27.08
N LEU A 472 -2.31 -4.82 -26.91
CA LEU A 472 -3.50 -4.68 -26.05
C LEU A 472 -4.83 -4.97 -26.79
N GLY A 473 -4.77 -5.56 -27.98
CA GLY A 473 -5.96 -5.91 -28.74
C GLY A 473 -6.67 -7.15 -28.19
N ARG A 474 -7.35 -7.06 -27.04
CA ARG A 474 -8.52 -7.90 -26.65
C ARG A 474 -9.16 -7.61 -25.28
N LEU A 475 -8.94 -6.45 -24.67
CA LEU A 475 -9.60 -6.05 -23.42
C LEU A 475 -10.95 -5.36 -23.66
N VAL A 476 -11.86 -5.97 -24.43
CA VAL A 476 -13.31 -5.70 -24.34
C VAL A 476 -14.06 -6.93 -24.87
N THR A 477 -14.48 -7.84 -23.98
CA THR A 477 -15.78 -8.51 -24.07
C THR A 477 -16.13 -9.17 -22.73
N LYS A 478 -17.11 -8.55 -22.06
CA LYS A 478 -17.99 -9.01 -20.97
C LYS A 478 -17.42 -9.39 -19.62
#